data_AF-A0A355C3S8-F1
#
_entry.id   AF-A0A355C3S8-F1
#
_cell.length_a   1.000
_cell.length_b   1.000
_cell.length_c   1.000
_cell.angle_alpha   90.00
_cell.angle_beta   90.00
_cell.angle_gamma   90.00
#
_symmetry.space_group_name_H-M   'P 1'
#
loop_
_entity.id
_entity.type
_entity.pdbx_description
1 polymer ?
#
loop_
_entity_poly.entity_id
_entity_poly.type
_entity_poly.pdbx_seq_one_letter_code
_entity_poly.pdbx_strand_id
1 'polypeptide(L)' 'CGKALDIARAARDIHGGNGISDEYHVLRHAVNLETVNTYEGTHDIHALILGRAMTGLQAFQ' A
#
# COMPACT_ATOMS: atom_id res chain seq x y z
N CYS A 1 4.87 -0.10 1.45
CA CYS A 1 4.06 0.73 0.53
C CYS A 1 2.70 1.20 1.10
N GLY A 2 2.20 0.68 2.23
CA GLY A 2 0.88 1.07 2.79
C GLY A 2 0.65 2.58 2.98
N LYS A 3 1.58 3.30 3.64
CA LYS A 3 1.43 4.74 3.88
C LYS A 3 1.26 5.59 2.61
N ALA A 4 1.86 5.18 1.48
CA ALA A 4 1.74 5.91 0.22
C ALA A 4 0.35 5.72 -0.40
N LEU A 5 -0.22 4.51 -0.32
CA LEU A 5 -1.57 4.22 -0.77
C LEU A 5 -2.63 4.98 0.04
N ASP A 6 -2.43 5.07 1.37
CA ASP A 6 -3.33 5.83 2.25
C ASP A 6 -3.36 7.32 1.90
N ILE A 7 -2.19 7.91 1.62
CA ILE A 7 -2.08 9.31 1.19
C ILE A 7 -2.73 9.52 -0.19
N ALA A 8 -2.53 8.59 -1.13
CA ALA A 8 -3.15 8.67 -2.46
C ALA A 8 -4.68 8.60 -2.39
N ARG A 9 -5.23 7.77 -1.50
CA ARG A 9 -6.67 7.67 -1.25
C ARG A 9 -7.23 8.96 -0.63
N ALA A 10 -6.57 9.49 0.41
CA ALA A 10 -6.96 10.77 1.01
C ALA A 10 -6.92 11.93 0.01
N ALA A 11 -5.90 11.95 -0.87
CA ALA A 11 -5.80 12.96 -1.92
C ALA A 11 -6.92 12.85 -2.96
N ARG A 12 -7.36 11.64 -3.32
CA ARG A 12 -8.53 11.42 -4.19
C ARG A 12 -9.82 11.92 -3.54
N ASP A 13 -10.00 11.68 -2.24
CA ASP A 13 -11.19 12.12 -1.52
C ASP A 13 -11.30 13.66 -1.45
N ILE A 14 -10.17 14.36 -1.33
CA ILE A 14 -10.12 15.83 -1.41
C ILE A 14 -10.60 16.35 -2.77
N HIS A 15 -10.34 15.61 -3.85
CA HIS A 15 -10.75 16.00 -5.21
C HIS A 15 -12.19 15.61 -5.55
N GLY A 16 -12.88 14.83 -4.70
CA GLY A 16 -14.27 14.41 -4.92
C GLY A 16 -14.48 13.78 -6.30
N GLY A 17 -15.50 14.23 -7.04
CA GLY A 17 -15.77 13.77 -8.41
C GLY A 17 -14.64 14.07 -9.41
N ASN A 18 -13.91 15.18 -9.22
CA ASN A 18 -12.78 15.55 -10.08
C ASN A 18 -11.59 14.61 -9.90
N GLY A 19 -11.51 13.93 -8.76
CA GLY A 19 -10.51 12.90 -8.49
C GLY A 19 -10.71 11.63 -9.32
N ILE A 20 -11.80 11.51 -10.10
CA ILE A 20 -12.06 10.41 -11.04
C ILE A 20 -11.73 10.82 -12.49
N SER A 21 -11.68 12.12 -12.76
CA SER A 21 -11.31 12.65 -14.07
C SER A 21 -9.83 12.39 -14.38
N ASP A 22 -9.51 12.14 -15.65
CA ASP A 22 -8.12 11.99 -16.12
C ASP A 22 -7.31 13.29 -16.04
N GLU A 23 -8.00 14.41 -15.81
CA GLU A 23 -7.39 15.72 -15.58
C GLU A 23 -6.55 15.76 -14.29
N TYR A 24 -6.86 14.93 -13.30
CA TYR A 24 -6.11 14.84 -12.04
C TYR A 24 -5.52 13.43 -11.85
N HIS A 25 -4.20 13.36 -11.81
CA HIS A 25 -3.46 12.09 -11.74
C HIS A 25 -3.58 11.31 -10.42
N VAL A 26 -4.38 11.77 -9.48
CA VAL A 26 -4.55 11.17 -8.14
C VAL A 26 -5.09 9.75 -8.23
N LEU A 27 -6.07 9.49 -9.10
CA LEU A 27 -6.59 8.14 -9.33
C LEU A 27 -5.55 7.21 -9.98
N ARG A 28 -4.81 7.72 -10.97
CA ARG A 28 -3.71 6.97 -11.61
C ARG A 28 -2.66 6.55 -10.57
N HIS A 29 -2.28 7.44 -9.66
CA HIS A 29 -1.34 7.12 -8.60
C HIS A 29 -1.90 6.13 -7.57
N ALA A 30 -3.17 6.25 -7.19
CA ALA A 30 -3.83 5.29 -6.31
C ALA A 30 -3.83 3.87 -6.91
N VAL A 31 -4.24 3.73 -8.18
CA VAL A 31 -4.28 2.43 -8.88
C VAL A 31 -2.88 1.80 -9.00
N ASN A 32 -1.88 2.61 -9.36
CA ASN A 32 -0.49 2.12 -9.43
C ASN A 32 0.02 1.62 -8.07
N LEU A 33 -0.31 2.34 -6.99
CA LEU A 33 0.11 1.98 -5.63
C LEU A 33 -0.66 0.76 -5.10
N GLU A 34 -1.87 0.50 -5.59
CA GLU A 34 -2.67 -0.68 -5.26
C GLU A 34 -2.02 -1.94 -5.83
N THR A 35 -1.53 -1.87 -7.07
CA THR A 35 -0.69 -2.92 -7.66
C THR A 35 0.63 -3.09 -6.90
N VAL A 36 1.35 -2.01 -6.58
CA VAL A 36 2.62 -2.11 -5.83
C VAL A 36 2.41 -2.70 -4.43
N ASN A 37 1.30 -2.36 -3.77
CA ASN A 37 0.97 -2.86 -2.43
C ASN A 37 0.59 -4.35 -2.44
N THR A 38 0.17 -4.90 -3.57
CA THR A 38 -0.19 -6.32 -3.72
C THR A 38 0.92 -7.16 -4.36
N TYR A 39 1.73 -6.57 -5.23
CA TYR A 39 2.83 -7.26 -5.95
C TYR A 39 4.00 -7.60 -5.02
N GLU A 40 4.34 -6.71 -4.08
CA GLU A 40 5.29 -7.00 -2.99
C GLU A 40 4.56 -7.55 -1.75
N GLY A 41 3.71 -8.56 -1.93
CA GLY A 41 2.98 -9.19 -0.82
C GLY A 41 3.90 -9.77 0.24
N THR A 42 4.35 -8.94 1.18
CA THR A 42 5.16 -9.36 2.34
C THR A 42 5.06 -8.38 3.52
N HIS A 43 3.97 -7.62 3.73
CA HIS A 43 3.86 -6.90 5.02
C HIS A 43 3.86 -7.89 6.19
N ASP A 44 3.14 -9.00 6.05
CA ASP A 44 3.13 -10.10 7.01
C ASP A 44 4.46 -10.86 7.01
N ILE A 45 5.06 -11.15 5.86
CA ILE A 45 6.37 -11.83 5.80
C ILE A 45 7.48 -10.98 6.41
N HIS A 46 7.50 -9.65 6.18
CA HIS A 46 8.46 -8.75 6.84
C HIS A 46 8.25 -8.71 8.36
N ALA A 47 7.00 -8.72 8.83
CA ALA A 47 6.69 -8.82 10.25
C ALA A 47 7.15 -10.18 10.84
N LEU A 48 6.99 -11.27 10.10
CA LEU A 48 7.45 -12.60 10.50
C LEU A 48 8.99 -12.74 10.46
N ILE A 49 9.67 -12.05 9.53
CA ILE A 49 11.14 -11.96 9.49
C ILE A 49 11.66 -11.20 10.72
N LEU A 50 11.07 -10.04 11.04
CA LEU A 50 11.38 -9.29 12.26
C LEU A 50 11.06 -10.12 13.51
N GLY A 51 9.91 -10.79 13.54
CA GLY A 51 9.49 -11.65 14.64
C GLY A 51 10.46 -12.81 14.88
N ARG A 52 10.94 -13.46 13.81
CA ARG A 52 12.00 -14.49 13.90
C ARG A 52 13.31 -13.90 14.43
N ALA A 53 13.71 -12.71 13.98
CA ALA A 53 14.94 -12.08 14.45
C ALA A 53 14.90 -11.76 15.96
N MET A 54 13.72 -11.45 16.50
CA MET A 54 13.53 -11.14 17.93
C MET A 54 13.31 -12.39 18.80
N THR A 55 12.63 -13.42 18.28
CA THR A 55 12.19 -14.58 19.08
C THR A 55 12.95 -15.86 18.79
N GLY A 56 13.68 -15.94 17.67
CA GLY A 56 14.32 -17.17 17.18
C GLY A 56 13.37 -18.22 16.61
N LEU A 57 12.05 -18.01 16.72
CA LEU A 57 11.03 -18.95 16.26
C LEU A 57 10.58 -18.59 14.84
N GLN A 58 10.52 -19.59 13.97
CA GLN A 58 10.04 -19.45 12.60
C GLN A 58 8.52 -19.68 12.55
N ALA A 59 7.78 -18.73 11.99
CA ALA A 59 6.32 -18.77 11.88
C ALA A 59 5.79 -18.59 10.43
N PHE A 60 6.62 -18.90 9.43
CA PHE A 60 6.19 -19.01 8.03
C PHE A 60 5.45 -20.35 7.82
N GLN A 61 4.35 -20.35 7.06
CA GLN A 61 3.72 -21.56 6.49
C GLN A 61 4.02 -21.64 4.99
#